data_AF-R9HSQ4-F1
#
_entry.id   AF-R9HSQ4-F1
#
_cell.length_a   1.000
_cell.length_b   1.000
_cell.length_c   1.000
_cell.angle_alpha   90.00
_cell.angle_beta   90.00
_cell.angle_gamma   90.00
#
_symmetry.space_group_name_H-M   'P 1'
#
loop_
_entity.id
_entity.type
_entity.pdbx_description
1 polymer ?
#
loop_
_entity_poly.entity_id
_entity_poly.type
_entity_poly.pdbx_seq_one_letter_code
_entity_poly.pdbx_strand_id
1 'polypeptide(L)'
;MNQYETVFILTPVLSDVQMKEAVEKFKGILTAEGAEIINEENWGLKKLAYPIQKKSTGFYQLIEFKAEPQVIEKLEINFRRDERVIRFLTFKMDKYAAEYAAKRRNVKSTKKED
;
A
#
# COMPACT_ATOMS: atom_id res chain seq x y z
N MET A 1 -8.47 15.36 -8.60
CA MET A 1 -7.82 14.11 -8.15
C MET A 1 -6.31 14.24 -8.09
N ASN A 2 -5.75 14.03 -6.89
CA ASN A 2 -4.30 13.94 -6.68
C ASN A 2 -3.88 12.47 -6.75
N GLN A 3 -2.61 12.23 -7.07
CA GLN A 3 -2.02 10.90 -7.00
C GLN A 3 -1.39 10.68 -5.62
N TYR A 4 -1.65 9.53 -5.04
CA TYR A 4 -1.13 9.11 -3.75
C TYR A 4 -0.45 7.75 -3.88
N GLU A 5 0.57 7.57 -3.07
CA GLU A 5 1.20 6.27 -2.84
C GLU A 5 1.01 5.94 -1.36
N THR A 6 0.55 4.74 -1.07
CA THR A 6 0.47 4.24 0.30
C THR A 6 1.24 2.95 0.42
N VAL A 7 2.15 2.93 1.39
CA VAL A 7 2.86 1.73 1.80
C VAL A 7 2.38 1.37 3.19
N PHE A 8 1.94 0.13 3.37
CA PHE A 8 1.57 -0.37 4.68
C PHE A 8 2.20 -1.73 4.94
N ILE A 9 2.38 -2.01 6.23
CA ILE A 9 3.03 -3.19 6.74
C ILE A 9 2.00 -3.96 7.57
N LEU A 10 1.75 -5.21 7.19
CA LEU A 10 0.91 -6.13 7.94
C LEU A 10 1.76 -6.99 8.88
N THR A 11 1.14 -7.41 9.97
CA THR A 11 1.76 -8.31 10.96
C THR A 11 2.17 -9.65 10.32
N PRO A 12 3.34 -10.20 10.67
CA PRO A 12 3.84 -11.45 10.09
C PRO A 12 3.11 -12.70 10.64
N VAL A 13 2.15 -12.51 11.55
CA VAL A 13 1.35 -13.60 12.15
C VAL A 13 0.25 -14.06 11.19
N LEU A 14 -0.11 -13.25 10.19
CA LEU A 14 -1.12 -13.59 9.21
C LEU A 14 -0.63 -14.67 8.25
N SER A 15 -1.55 -15.52 7.81
CA SER A 15 -1.32 -16.36 6.63
C SER A 15 -1.37 -15.52 5.35
N ASP A 16 -0.80 -16.05 4.26
CA ASP A 16 -0.86 -15.38 2.95
C ASP A 16 -2.30 -15.12 2.48
N VAL A 17 -3.24 -15.99 2.85
CA VAL A 17 -4.67 -15.81 2.54
C VAL A 17 -5.23 -14.61 3.29
N GLN A 18 -5.00 -14.54 4.61
CA GLN A 18 -5.45 -13.43 5.44
C GLN A 18 -4.80 -12.10 5.06
N MET A 19 -3.55 -12.14 4.60
CA MET A 19 -2.87 -10.97 4.04
C MET A 19 -3.59 -10.49 2.78
N LYS A 20 -3.89 -11.37 1.82
CA LYS A 20 -4.63 -10.99 0.60
C LYS A 20 -6.01 -10.43 0.91
N GLU A 21 -6.74 -11.04 1.85
CA GLU A 21 -8.03 -10.52 2.31
C GLU A 21 -7.93 -9.12 2.92
N ALA A 22 -6.89 -8.87 3.72
CA ALA A 22 -6.66 -7.55 4.30
C ALA A 22 -6.35 -6.50 3.21
N VAL A 23 -5.53 -6.85 2.21
CA VAL A 23 -5.25 -5.97 1.07
C VAL A 23 -6.53 -5.68 0.28
N GLU A 24 -7.34 -6.70 0.00
CA GLU A 24 -8.57 -6.54 -0.76
C GLU A 24 -9.62 -5.71 -0.01
N LYS A 25 -9.68 -5.81 1.32
CA LYS A 25 -10.50 -4.92 2.17
C LYS A 25 -10.10 -3.46 1.98
N PHE A 26 -8.82 -3.12 2.03
CA PHE A 26 -8.37 -1.73 1.86
C PHE A 26 -8.57 -1.23 0.43
N LYS A 27 -8.42 -2.09 -0.58
CA LYS A 27 -8.78 -1.78 -1.96
C LYS A 27 -10.28 -1.51 -2.11
N GLY A 28 -11.12 -2.31 -1.47
CA GLY A 28 -12.58 -2.11 -1.45
C GLY A 28 -12.99 -0.77 -0.85
N ILE A 29 -12.30 -0.31 0.21
CA ILE A 29 -12.52 1.02 0.78
C ILE A 29 -12.13 2.12 -0.22
N LEU A 30 -10.98 1.98 -0.88
CA LEU A 30 -10.55 2.94 -1.90
C LEU A 30 -11.53 3.02 -3.07
N THR A 31 -11.98 1.88 -3.61
CA THR A 31 -12.91 1.85 -4.75
C THR A 31 -14.31 2.34 -4.37
N ALA A 32 -14.79 2.03 -3.16
CA ALA A 32 -16.07 2.54 -2.65
C ALA A 32 -16.09 4.08 -2.52
N GLU A 33 -14.95 4.68 -2.25
CA GLU A 33 -14.77 6.14 -2.15
C GLU A 33 -14.42 6.80 -3.49
N GLY A 34 -14.50 6.05 -4.61
CA GLY A 34 -14.27 6.56 -5.96
C GLY A 34 -12.80 6.76 -6.31
N ALA A 35 -11.87 6.12 -5.59
CA ALA A 35 -10.45 6.15 -5.95
C ALA A 35 -10.16 5.21 -7.13
N GLU A 36 -9.28 5.67 -8.03
CA GLU A 36 -8.77 4.90 -9.16
C GLU A 36 -7.44 4.26 -8.75
N ILE A 37 -7.39 2.93 -8.65
CA ILE A 37 -6.14 2.20 -8.37
C ILE A 37 -5.30 2.14 -9.64
N ILE A 38 -4.10 2.71 -9.60
CA ILE A 38 -3.19 2.75 -10.75
C ILE A 38 -2.26 1.53 -10.75
N ASN A 39 -1.76 1.16 -9.57
CA ASN A 39 -0.80 0.07 -9.44
C ASN A 39 -0.86 -0.56 -8.05
N GLU A 40 -0.55 -1.85 -8.00
CA GLU A 40 -0.47 -2.63 -6.79
C GLU A 40 0.84 -3.43 -6.81
N GLU A 41 1.65 -3.29 -5.77
CA GLU A 41 2.85 -4.09 -5.60
C GLU A 41 2.85 -4.83 -4.26
N ASN A 42 2.88 -6.16 -4.33
CA ASN A 42 3.15 -6.99 -3.17
C ASN A 42 4.66 -7.24 -3.06
N TRP A 43 5.26 -6.78 -1.97
CA TRP A 43 6.69 -6.94 -1.69
C TRP A 43 7.01 -8.15 -0.82
N GLY A 44 5.98 -8.84 -0.34
CA GLY A 44 6.07 -10.02 0.50
C GLY A 44 6.61 -9.73 1.90
N LEU A 45 7.06 -10.80 2.56
CA LEU A 45 7.65 -10.74 3.89
C LEU A 45 9.06 -10.14 3.83
N LYS A 46 9.27 -9.02 4.53
CA LYS A 46 10.58 -8.39 4.67
C LYS A 46 10.96 -8.27 6.14
N LYS A 47 12.27 -8.31 6.41
CA LYS A 47 12.84 -8.05 7.74
C LYS A 47 12.85 -6.54 8.00
N LEU A 48 12.33 -6.13 9.15
CA LEU A 48 12.32 -4.75 9.60
C LEU A 48 13.71 -4.37 10.12
N ALA A 49 14.10 -3.11 9.94
CA ALA A 49 15.36 -2.59 10.50
C ALA A 49 15.38 -2.65 12.04
N TYR A 50 14.21 -2.46 12.67
CA TYR A 50 14.00 -2.60 14.10
C TYR A 50 12.62 -3.22 14.39
N PRO A 51 12.43 -3.85 15.56
CA PRO A 51 11.15 -4.46 15.88
C PRO A 51 10.05 -3.41 16.06
N ILE A 52 8.88 -3.66 15.45
CA ILE A 52 7.66 -2.88 15.65
C ILE A 52 6.67 -3.78 16.36
N GLN A 53 6.13 -3.35 17.51
CA GLN A 53 5.23 -4.18 18.33
C GLN A 53 5.80 -5.59 18.61
N LYS A 54 7.11 -5.68 18.89
CA LYS A 54 7.85 -6.95 19.11
C LYS A 54 7.90 -7.89 17.89
N LYS A 55 7.58 -7.43 16.68
CA LYS A 55 7.72 -8.18 15.42
C LYS A 55 8.96 -7.70 14.67
N SER A 56 9.79 -8.62 14.22
CA SER A 56 11.03 -8.35 13.46
C SER A 56 10.85 -8.43 11.94
N THR A 57 9.70 -8.92 11.48
CA THR A 57 9.32 -9.05 10.07
C THR A 57 7.93 -8.48 9.85
N GLY A 58 7.58 -8.19 8.60
CA GLY A 58 6.23 -7.76 8.22
C GLY A 58 6.01 -7.89 6.72
N PHE A 59 4.75 -8.04 6.32
CA PHE A 59 4.37 -8.09 4.91
C PHE A 59 4.21 -6.67 4.39
N TYR A 60 4.96 -6.33 3.35
CA TYR A 60 4.89 -5.01 2.73
C TYR A 60 3.96 -5.03 1.53
N GLN A 61 3.04 -4.07 1.52
CA GLN A 61 2.18 -3.81 0.38
C GLN A 61 2.27 -2.34 0.00
N LEU A 62 2.37 -2.08 -1.30
CA LEU A 62 2.34 -0.76 -1.89
C LEU A 62 1.13 -0.65 -2.81
N ILE A 63 0.37 0.43 -2.65
CA ILE A 63 -0.77 0.77 -3.51
C ILE A 63 -0.61 2.20 -3.99
N GLU A 64 -0.65 2.38 -5.31
CA GLU A 64 -0.71 3.68 -5.97
C GLU A 64 -2.12 3.92 -6.47
N PHE A 65 -2.69 5.07 -6.12
CA PHE A 65 -4.06 5.40 -6.48
C PHE A 65 -4.25 6.90 -6.72
N LYS A 66 -5.26 7.26 -7.50
CA LYS A 66 -5.76 8.63 -7.61
C LYS A 66 -7.02 8.76 -6.81
N ALA A 67 -7.10 9.78 -5.97
CA ALA A 67 -8.28 10.03 -5.17
C ALA A 67 -8.47 11.52 -4.91
N GLU A 68 -9.66 11.86 -4.43
CA GLU A 68 -9.89 13.15 -3.78
C GLU A 68 -9.28 13.15 -2.36
N PRO A 69 -8.82 14.31 -1.84
CA PRO A 69 -8.13 14.39 -0.54
C PRO A 69 -8.91 13.80 0.64
N GLN A 70 -10.24 13.83 0.58
CA GLN A 70 -11.14 13.33 1.64
C GLN A 70 -11.01 11.82 1.88
N VAL A 71 -10.58 11.05 0.86
CA VAL A 71 -10.44 9.59 0.96
C VAL A 71 -9.28 9.21 1.89
N ILE A 72 -8.27 10.06 2.02
CA ILE A 72 -7.06 9.78 2.80
C ILE A 72 -7.38 9.68 4.28
N GLU A 73 -8.18 10.60 4.82
CA GLU A 73 -8.56 10.58 6.24
C GLU A 73 -9.32 9.29 6.59
N LYS A 74 -10.28 8.89 5.75
CA LYS A 74 -11.01 7.64 5.92
C LYS A 74 -10.10 6.42 5.84
N LEU A 75 -9.15 6.40 4.90
CA LEU A 75 -8.19 5.33 4.75
C LEU A 75 -7.30 5.19 6.00
N GLU A 76 -6.75 6.31 6.50
CA GLU A 76 -5.92 6.31 7.71
C GLU A 76 -6.68 5.86 8.95
N ILE A 77 -7.94 6.27 9.11
CA ILE A 77 -8.81 5.80 10.20
C ILE A 77 -8.98 4.27 10.13
N ASN A 78 -9.21 3.73 8.93
CA ASN A 78 -9.35 2.28 8.74
C ASN A 78 -8.06 1.53 9.03
N PHE A 79 -6.89 2.06 8.63
CA PHE A 79 -5.60 1.47 8.98
C PHE A 79 -5.37 1.48 10.50
N ARG A 80 -5.71 2.55 11.20
CA ARG A 80 -5.55 2.64 12.66
C ARG A 80 -6.50 1.71 13.41
N ARG A 81 -7.70 1.45 12.86
CA ARG A 81 -8.69 0.53 13.45
C ARG A 81 -8.32 -0.94 13.25
N ASP A 82 -7.54 -1.26 12.23
CA ASP A 82 -7.19 -2.63 11.91
C ASP A 82 -5.87 -3.02 12.59
N GLU A 83 -5.95 -3.81 13.67
CA GLU A 83 -4.78 -4.26 14.44
C GLU A 83 -3.79 -5.11 13.62
N ARG A 84 -4.20 -5.59 12.44
CA ARG A 84 -3.34 -6.32 11.51
C ARG A 84 -2.28 -5.41 10.89
N VAL A 85 -2.51 -4.09 10.83
CA VAL A 85 -1.60 -3.10 10.28
C VAL A 85 -0.69 -2.59 11.38
N ILE A 86 0.61 -2.84 11.26
CA ILE A 86 1.59 -2.40 12.26
C ILE A 86 2.20 -1.05 11.94
N ARG A 87 2.16 -0.63 10.67
CA ARG A 87 2.61 0.68 10.19
C ARG A 87 2.02 0.98 8.83
N PHE A 88 1.78 2.26 8.56
CA PHE A 88 1.42 2.75 7.24
C PHE A 88 2.07 4.11 7.01
N LEU A 89 2.23 4.48 5.75
CA LEU A 89 2.65 5.80 5.30
C LEU A 89 1.92 6.10 4.00
N THR A 90 1.18 7.19 4.00
CA THR A 90 0.53 7.71 2.79
C THR A 90 1.26 8.99 2.37
N PHE A 91 1.65 9.04 1.11
CA PHE A 91 2.38 10.15 0.53
C PHE A 91 1.61 10.73 -0.65
N LYS A 92 1.47 12.06 -0.69
CA LYS A 92 0.95 12.76 -1.86
C LYS A 92 2.06 12.91 -2.88
N MET A 93 1.86 12.36 -4.06
CA MET A 93 2.86 12.43 -5.12
C MET A 93 2.84 13.82 -5.77
N ASP A 94 4.00 14.45 -5.83
CA ASP A 94 4.20 15.61 -6.70
C ASP A 94 4.40 15.18 -8.17
N LYS A 95 4.55 16.15 -9.07
CA LYS A 95 4.72 15.90 -10.50
C LYS A 95 5.93 14.99 -10.80
N TYR A 96 7.07 15.25 -10.18
CA TYR A 96 8.31 14.53 -10.46
C TYR A 96 8.29 13.13 -9.86
N ALA A 97 7.70 12.97 -8.68
CA ALA A 97 7.48 11.68 -8.04
C ALA A 97 6.54 10.81 -8.89
N ALA A 98 5.45 11.36 -9.42
CA ALA A 98 4.50 10.64 -10.27
C ALA A 98 5.17 10.16 -11.58
N GLU A 99 5.96 11.03 -12.21
CA GLU A 99 6.74 10.67 -13.41
C GLU A 99 7.78 9.58 -13.11
N TYR A 100 8.46 9.66 -11.97
CA TYR A 100 9.42 8.64 -11.54
C TYR A 100 8.75 7.29 -11.29
N ALA A 101 7.62 7.27 -10.58
CA ALA A 101 6.87 6.04 -10.34
C ALA A 101 6.39 5.41 -11.65
N ALA A 102 5.87 6.22 -12.59
CA ALA A 102 5.49 5.73 -13.92
C ALA A 102 6.66 5.07 -14.66
N LYS A 103 7.84 5.70 -14.66
CA LYS A 103 9.08 5.11 -15.23
C LYS A 103 9.47 3.82 -14.53
N ARG A 104 9.46 3.79 -13.19
CA ARG A 104 9.79 2.60 -12.37
C ARG A 104 8.88 1.42 -12.72
N ARG A 105 7.58 1.67 -12.85
CA ARG A 105 6.59 0.65 -13.23
C ARG A 105 6.86 0.08 -14.61
N ASN A 106 7.10 0.94 -15.60
CA ASN A 106 7.40 0.50 -16.98
C ASN A 106 8.65 -0.40 -17.03
N VAL A 107 9.72 -0.03 -16.31
CA VAL A 107 10.94 -0.87 -16.24
C VAL A 107 10.64 -2.23 -15.59
N LYS A 108 9.80 -2.24 -14.56
CA LYS A 108 9.44 -3.46 -13.82
C LYS A 108 8.51 -4.36 -14.63
N SER A 109 7.62 -3.82 -15.47
CA SER A 109 6.78 -4.60 -16.37
C SER A 109 7.61 -5.27 -17.46
N THR A 110 8.54 -4.55 -18.10
CA THR A 110 9.42 -5.12 -19.13
C THR A 110 10.27 -6.27 -18.59
N LYS A 111 10.85 -6.13 -17.40
CA LYS A 111 11.61 -7.21 -16.73
C LYS A 111 10.79 -8.45 -16.34
N LYS A 112 9.46 -8.39 -16.41
CA LYS A 112 8.58 -9.51 -16.07
C LYS A 112 8.16 -10.30 -17.31
N GLU A 113 8.39 -9.74 -18.51
CA GLU A 113 8.09 -10.35 -19.81
C GLU A 113 9.30 -11.08 -20.43
N ASP A 114 10.52 -10.77 -19.97
CA ASP A 114 11.77 -11.52 -20.23
C ASP A 114 11.98 -12.66 -19.22
#